data_AF-A0AAV0XFG9-F1
#
_entry.id   AF-A0AAV0XFG9-F1
#
_cell.length_a   1.000
_cell.length_b   1.000
_cell.length_c   1.000
_cell.angle_alpha   90.00
_cell.angle_beta   90.00
_cell.angle_gamma   90.00
#
_symmetry.space_group_name_H-M   'P 1'
#
loop_
_entity.id
_entity.type
_entity.pdbx_description
1 polymer ?
#
loop_
_entity_poly.entity_id
_entity_poly.type
_entity_poly.pdbx_seq_one_letter_code
_entity_poly.pdbx_strand_id
1 'polypeptide(L)'
;MKITYIHAENIWHTFDIKTFGEYSDLYLKTDIVILADVFENFRDLCLSTLELDPAHYMTAPGFAFDCMLKYTKVKLSRLMDYDMLLLFKKSIRGGICQSTKRYVKANIPNIEGLDLNSNEPITWITYLDCVNLYGKSMLTELPFKDFESVDDLDIDVTKIADDSKVGYILELDIEYPKHLHKNYNDFPFLPFNECPPNSKVKKLLTTLSSKKKLCSSL
;
A
#
# COMPACT_ATOMS: atom_id res chain seq x y z
N MET A 1 20.60 17.35 -19.72
CA MET A 1 20.61 18.73 -20.26
C MET A 1 20.80 18.77 -21.78
N LYS A 2 21.85 18.16 -22.38
CA LYS A 2 22.03 18.14 -23.85
C LYS A 2 20.90 17.46 -24.63
N ILE A 3 20.35 16.35 -24.13
CA ILE A 3 19.27 15.60 -24.80
C ILE A 3 17.99 16.44 -24.92
N THR A 4 17.63 17.16 -23.86
CA THR A 4 16.42 17.98 -23.80
C THR A 4 16.47 19.18 -24.75
N TYR A 5 17.66 19.79 -24.91
CA TYR A 5 17.88 20.90 -25.83
C TYR A 5 17.76 20.48 -27.30
N ILE A 6 18.44 19.38 -27.68
CA ILE A 6 18.37 18.84 -29.06
C ILE A 6 16.92 18.47 -29.41
N HIS A 7 16.18 17.89 -28.48
CA HIS A 7 14.77 17.57 -28.70
C HIS A 7 13.91 18.82 -28.92
N ALA A 8 14.12 19.88 -28.13
CA ALA A 8 13.41 21.14 -28.29
C ALA A 8 13.74 21.83 -29.62
N GLU A 9 15.01 21.86 -30.06
CA GLU A 9 15.41 22.39 -31.38
C GLU A 9 14.73 21.60 -32.51
N ASN A 10 14.70 20.26 -32.41
CA ASN A 10 14.02 19.43 -33.41
C ASN A 10 12.52 19.78 -33.52
N ILE A 11 11.82 19.92 -32.39
CA ILE A 11 10.41 20.34 -32.38
C ILE A 11 10.27 21.73 -33.00
N TRP A 12 11.11 22.68 -32.58
CA TRP A 12 11.08 24.06 -33.05
C TRP A 12 11.19 24.16 -34.57
N HIS A 13 12.11 23.40 -35.17
CA HIS A 13 12.29 23.36 -36.61
C HIS A 13 11.21 22.55 -37.33
N THR A 14 10.74 21.44 -36.75
CA THR A 14 9.74 20.55 -37.38
C THR A 14 8.38 21.24 -37.53
N PHE A 15 7.97 22.01 -36.52
CA PHE A 15 6.69 22.71 -36.50
C PHE A 15 6.79 24.18 -36.93
N ASP A 16 7.96 24.59 -37.44
CA ASP A 16 8.27 25.95 -37.89
C ASP A 16 7.92 27.05 -36.87
N ILE A 17 8.22 26.79 -35.60
CA ILE A 17 7.89 27.67 -34.48
C ILE A 17 8.70 28.97 -34.60
N LYS A 18 8.06 30.11 -34.35
CA LYS A 18 8.69 31.44 -34.41
C LYS A 18 8.81 32.08 -33.04
N THR A 19 7.91 31.72 -32.11
CA THR A 19 7.86 32.31 -30.78
C THR A 19 7.77 31.24 -29.69
N PHE A 20 8.23 31.57 -28.48
CA PHE A 20 8.06 30.68 -27.33
C PHE A 20 6.58 30.47 -26.98
N GLY A 21 5.69 31.40 -27.34
CA GLY A 21 4.25 31.25 -27.18
C GLY A 21 3.71 30.10 -28.03
N GLU A 22 4.05 30.05 -29.31
CA GLU A 22 3.68 28.96 -30.22
C GLU A 22 4.20 27.59 -29.75
N TYR A 23 5.42 27.56 -29.19
CA TYR A 23 5.96 26.34 -28.58
C TYR A 23 5.13 25.89 -27.38
N SER A 24 4.76 26.82 -26.51
CA SER A 24 3.91 26.54 -25.34
C SER A 24 2.51 26.08 -25.75
N ASP A 25 1.92 26.68 -26.79
CA ASP A 25 0.62 26.30 -27.32
C ASP A 25 0.63 24.90 -27.92
N LEU A 26 1.70 24.55 -28.67
CA LEU A 26 1.89 23.20 -29.19
C LEU A 26 2.01 22.17 -28.06
N TYR A 27 2.80 22.48 -27.03
CA TYR A 27 2.93 21.63 -25.84
C TYR A 27 1.58 21.42 -25.16
N LEU A 28 0.86 22.50 -24.85
CA LEU A 28 -0.45 22.43 -24.17
C LEU A 28 -1.47 21.65 -25.00
N LYS A 29 -1.52 21.88 -26.31
CA LYS A 29 -2.39 21.14 -27.22
C LYS A 29 -2.05 19.64 -27.23
N THR A 30 -0.77 19.30 -27.21
CA THR A 30 -0.31 17.90 -27.17
C THR A 30 -0.74 17.22 -25.88
N ASP A 31 -0.54 17.87 -24.72
CA ASP A 31 -0.97 17.36 -23.42
C ASP A 31 -2.50 17.14 -23.38
N ILE A 32 -3.29 18.09 -23.90
CA ILE A 32 -4.76 17.97 -23.95
C ILE A 32 -5.19 16.80 -24.84
N VAL A 33 -4.60 16.67 -26.03
CA VAL A 33 -4.97 15.62 -26.99
C VAL A 33 -4.59 14.24 -26.46
N ILE A 34 -3.40 14.09 -25.87
CA ILE A 34 -2.96 12.82 -25.27
C ILE A 34 -3.87 12.44 -24.09
N LEU A 35 -4.21 13.41 -23.22
CA LEU A 35 -5.11 13.15 -22.11
C LEU A 35 -6.50 12.74 -22.60
N ALA A 36 -7.04 13.41 -23.61
CA ALA A 36 -8.33 13.09 -24.21
C ALA A 36 -8.33 11.67 -24.79
N ASP A 37 -7.34 11.33 -25.62
CA ASP A 37 -7.21 10.01 -26.26
C ASP A 37 -7.12 8.87 -25.22
N VAL A 38 -6.25 9.02 -24.22
CA VAL A 38 -6.11 8.03 -23.14
C VAL A 38 -7.40 7.91 -22.33
N PHE A 39 -8.07 9.02 -22.02
CA PHE A 39 -9.27 9.01 -21.20
C PHE A 39 -10.50 8.48 -21.95
N GLU A 40 -10.66 8.78 -23.23
CA GLU A 40 -11.72 8.22 -24.07
C GLU A 40 -11.58 6.71 -24.21
N ASN A 41 -10.37 6.21 -24.50
CA ASN A 41 -10.09 4.77 -24.53
C ASN A 41 -10.37 4.10 -23.17
N PHE A 42 -9.95 4.74 -22.07
CA PHE A 42 -10.26 4.26 -20.71
C PHE A 42 -11.77 4.18 -20.47
N ARG A 43 -12.55 5.19 -20.89
CA ARG A 43 -14.01 5.20 -20.78
C ARG A 43 -14.64 4.07 -21.58
N ASP A 44 -14.26 3.89 -22.83
CA ASP A 44 -14.78 2.83 -23.71
C ASP A 44 -14.50 1.44 -23.14
N LEU A 45 -13.29 1.23 -22.61
CA LEU A 45 -12.93 -0.02 -21.94
C LEU A 45 -13.77 -0.24 -20.67
N CYS A 46 -13.91 0.77 -19.82
CA CYS A 46 -14.69 0.65 -18.59
C CYS A 46 -16.18 0.44 -18.87
N LEU A 47 -16.75 1.13 -19.86
CA LEU A 47 -18.14 0.94 -20.27
C LEU A 47 -18.37 -0.47 -20.83
N SER A 48 -17.46 -1.00 -21.64
CA SER A 48 -17.60 -2.35 -22.22
C SER A 48 -17.36 -3.48 -21.23
N THR A 49 -16.48 -3.29 -20.23
CA THR A 49 -16.10 -4.34 -19.27
C THR A 49 -16.81 -4.28 -17.92
N LEU A 50 -17.03 -3.08 -17.39
CA LEU A 50 -17.57 -2.83 -16.05
C LEU A 50 -18.97 -2.21 -16.13
N GLU A 51 -19.42 -1.80 -17.33
CA GLU A 51 -20.72 -1.20 -17.58
C GLU A 51 -20.98 0.02 -16.66
N LEU A 52 -19.91 0.74 -16.32
CA LEU A 52 -19.90 1.97 -15.54
C LEU A 52 -18.96 2.95 -16.24
N ASP A 53 -19.39 4.21 -16.36
CA ASP A 53 -18.58 5.26 -16.98
C ASP A 53 -17.69 5.94 -15.93
N PRO A 54 -16.35 5.87 -16.03
CA PRO A 54 -15.47 6.52 -15.08
C PRO A 54 -15.59 8.06 -15.08
N ALA A 55 -16.16 8.67 -16.14
CA ALA A 55 -16.41 10.11 -16.17
C ALA A 55 -17.48 10.59 -15.17
N HIS A 56 -18.28 9.68 -14.59
CA HIS A 56 -19.22 10.01 -13.51
C HIS A 56 -18.59 10.00 -12.12
N TYR A 57 -17.28 9.75 -12.02
CA TYR A 57 -16.57 9.62 -10.76
C TYR A 57 -15.48 10.66 -10.62
N MET A 58 -15.36 11.22 -9.42
CA MET A 58 -14.29 12.19 -9.11
C MET A 58 -12.91 11.54 -9.06
N THR A 59 -12.83 10.25 -8.69
CA THR A 59 -11.55 9.54 -8.50
C THR A 59 -11.66 8.07 -8.91
N ALA A 60 -10.55 7.49 -9.37
CA ALA A 60 -10.47 6.07 -9.73
C ALA A 60 -10.80 5.11 -8.56
N PRO A 61 -10.42 5.36 -7.29
CA PRO A 61 -10.85 4.51 -6.17
C PRO A 61 -12.37 4.52 -5.96
N GLY A 62 -13.03 5.67 -6.12
CA GLY A 62 -14.50 5.74 -6.04
C GLY A 62 -15.17 4.92 -7.13
N PHE A 63 -14.67 5.04 -8.37
CA PHE A 63 -15.10 4.22 -9.50
C PHE A 63 -14.90 2.72 -9.23
N ALA A 64 -13.70 2.32 -8.79
CA ALA A 64 -13.38 0.92 -8.51
C ALA A 64 -14.25 0.34 -7.37
N PHE A 65 -14.57 1.15 -6.36
CA PHE A 65 -15.44 0.75 -5.26
C PHE A 65 -16.86 0.46 -5.75
N ASP A 66 -17.44 1.33 -6.57
CA ASP A 66 -18.76 1.11 -7.16
C ASP A 66 -18.78 -0.08 -8.14
N CYS A 67 -17.70 -0.29 -8.90
CA CYS A 67 -17.54 -1.49 -9.72
C CYS A 67 -17.58 -2.76 -8.86
N MET A 68 -16.87 -2.76 -7.73
CA MET A 68 -16.89 -3.86 -6.77
C MET A 68 -18.30 -4.08 -6.19
N LEU A 69 -19.00 -3.02 -5.79
CA LEU A 69 -20.37 -3.14 -5.28
C LEU A 69 -21.34 -3.68 -6.34
N LYS A 70 -21.24 -3.21 -7.59
CA LYS A 70 -22.06 -3.68 -8.70
C LYS A 70 -21.82 -5.17 -9.00
N TYR A 71 -20.55 -5.58 -9.03
CA TYR A 71 -20.15 -6.94 -9.34
C TYR A 71 -20.57 -7.92 -8.23
N THR A 72 -20.26 -7.60 -6.98
CA THR A 72 -20.51 -8.48 -5.83
C THR A 72 -21.96 -8.43 -5.33
N LYS A 73 -22.66 -7.30 -5.57
CA LYS A 73 -23.99 -6.99 -5.04
C LYS A 73 -24.07 -7.06 -3.51
N VAL A 74 -22.92 -6.93 -2.85
CA VAL A 74 -22.84 -6.97 -1.39
C VAL A 74 -23.56 -5.76 -0.79
N LYS A 75 -24.23 -5.97 0.35
CA LYS A 75 -24.83 -4.90 1.14
C LYS A 75 -23.96 -4.64 2.36
N LEU A 76 -23.20 -3.55 2.32
CA LEU A 76 -22.35 -3.14 3.43
C LEU A 76 -23.19 -2.52 4.55
N SER A 77 -22.91 -2.90 5.80
CA SER A 77 -23.50 -2.19 6.95
C SER A 77 -22.69 -0.97 7.29
N ARG A 78 -23.38 0.09 7.71
CA ARG A 78 -22.73 1.30 8.18
C ARG A 78 -22.35 1.14 9.66
N LEU A 79 -21.11 1.51 9.99
CA LEU A 79 -20.71 1.72 11.38
C LEU A 79 -21.46 2.95 11.94
N MET A 80 -22.37 2.70 12.87
CA MET A 80 -23.20 3.72 13.52
C MET A 80 -22.56 4.26 14.78
N ASP A 81 -21.88 3.37 15.51
CA ASP A 81 -21.29 3.66 16.81
C ASP A 81 -19.99 4.45 16.68
N TYR A 82 -19.87 5.52 17.45
CA TYR A 82 -18.74 6.44 17.38
C TYR A 82 -17.46 5.81 17.96
N ASP A 83 -17.57 5.09 19.07
CA ASP A 83 -16.42 4.49 19.74
C ASP A 83 -15.85 3.34 18.92
N MET A 84 -16.72 2.53 18.31
CA MET A 84 -16.35 1.52 17.32
C MET A 84 -15.67 2.16 16.12
N LEU A 85 -16.20 3.25 15.56
CA LEU A 85 -15.56 3.95 14.46
C LEU A 85 -14.14 4.44 14.83
N LEU A 86 -13.96 4.97 16.05
CA LEU A 86 -12.65 5.37 16.55
C LEU A 86 -11.71 4.17 16.71
N LEU A 87 -12.22 3.04 17.21
CA LEU A 87 -11.47 1.79 17.34
C LEU A 87 -10.95 1.31 15.99
N PHE A 88 -11.82 1.24 14.97
CA PHE A 88 -11.44 0.87 13.60
C PHE A 88 -10.41 1.86 13.03
N LYS A 89 -10.61 3.17 13.19
CA LYS A 89 -9.64 4.17 12.71
C LYS A 89 -8.27 4.03 13.39
N LYS A 90 -8.24 3.68 14.68
CA LYS A 90 -7.02 3.44 15.44
C LYS A 90 -6.36 2.11 15.08
N SER A 91 -7.14 1.10 14.67
CA SER A 91 -6.63 -0.22 14.29
C SER A 91 -6.03 -0.27 12.89
N ILE A 92 -6.42 0.64 11.99
CA ILE A 92 -5.85 0.74 10.63
C ILE A 92 -4.34 1.01 10.69
N ARG A 93 -3.57 0.15 10.03
CA ARG A 93 -2.11 0.22 9.89
C ARG A 93 -1.74 0.21 8.42
N GLY A 94 -0.66 0.91 8.09
CA GLY A 94 -0.09 0.89 6.74
C GLY A 94 0.82 -0.33 6.51
N GLY A 95 1.55 -0.31 5.39
CA GLY A 95 2.61 -1.28 5.13
C GLY A 95 3.77 -1.13 6.11
N ILE A 96 4.38 -2.25 6.50
CA ILE A 96 5.58 -2.28 7.33
C ILE A 96 6.79 -1.93 6.45
N CYS A 97 7.57 -0.94 6.88
CA CYS A 97 8.84 -0.59 6.27
C CYS A 97 9.95 -0.75 7.32
N GLN A 98 10.79 -1.76 7.16
CA GLN A 98 11.83 -2.11 8.12
C GLN A 98 13.15 -2.45 7.41
N SER A 99 14.26 -2.00 7.99
CA SER A 99 15.62 -2.38 7.58
C SER A 99 16.31 -3.10 8.73
N THR A 100 16.60 -4.38 8.56
CA THR A 100 17.22 -5.23 9.60
C THR A 100 18.74 -5.06 9.64
N LYS A 101 19.37 -4.89 8.47
CA LYS A 101 20.78 -4.58 8.32
C LYS A 101 20.94 -3.16 7.75
N ARG A 102 21.94 -2.42 8.25
CA ARG A 102 22.22 -1.05 7.79
C ARG A 102 22.92 -1.02 6.44
N TYR A 103 23.73 -2.04 6.16
CA TYR A 103 24.50 -2.16 4.94
C TYR A 103 24.72 -3.63 4.62
N VAL A 104 24.55 -3.97 3.35
CA VAL A 104 24.89 -5.27 2.78
C VAL A 104 25.51 -4.99 1.42
N LYS A 105 26.62 -5.66 1.11
CA LYS A 105 27.26 -5.65 -0.21
C LYS A 105 27.24 -7.07 -0.74
N ALA A 106 26.83 -7.22 -2.00
CA ALA A 106 26.95 -8.50 -2.70
C ALA A 106 28.43 -8.74 -3.07
N ASN A 107 28.90 -9.97 -2.90
CA ASN A 107 30.24 -10.41 -3.27
C ASN A 107 30.07 -11.57 -4.27
N ILE A 108 29.89 -11.22 -5.55
CA ILE A 108 29.51 -12.18 -6.59
C ILE A 108 30.61 -12.20 -7.67
N PRO A 109 31.14 -13.37 -8.04
CA PRO A 109 32.13 -13.47 -9.10
C PRO A 109 31.50 -13.16 -10.48
N ASN A 110 32.30 -12.59 -11.37
CA ASN A 110 31.98 -12.41 -12.80
C ASN A 110 30.81 -11.47 -13.10
N ILE A 111 30.53 -10.47 -12.26
CA ILE A 111 29.59 -9.38 -12.60
C ILE A 111 30.38 -8.10 -12.87
N GLU A 112 30.14 -7.51 -14.05
CA GLU A 112 30.75 -6.24 -14.45
C GLU A 112 30.37 -5.10 -13.49
N GLY A 113 31.35 -4.33 -13.04
CA GLY A 113 31.14 -3.21 -12.10
C GLY A 113 31.07 -3.60 -10.62
N LEU A 114 31.28 -4.87 -10.27
CA LEU A 114 31.38 -5.33 -8.88
C LEU A 114 32.81 -5.77 -8.53
N ASP A 115 33.40 -5.13 -7.52
CA ASP A 115 34.70 -5.53 -6.98
C ASP A 115 34.54 -6.80 -6.13
N LEU A 116 35.06 -7.93 -6.62
CA LEU A 116 35.11 -9.19 -5.89
C LEU A 116 36.20 -9.11 -4.80
N ASN A 117 35.83 -9.43 -3.56
CA ASN A 117 36.79 -9.63 -2.48
C ASN A 117 37.00 -11.13 -2.25
N SER A 118 38.15 -11.67 -2.68
CA SER A 118 38.51 -13.08 -2.52
C SER A 118 38.67 -13.53 -1.05
N ASN A 119 38.79 -12.59 -0.11
CA ASN A 119 38.89 -12.88 1.33
C ASN A 119 37.52 -12.97 2.02
N GLU A 120 36.44 -12.67 1.32
CA GLU A 120 35.07 -12.71 1.84
C GLU A 120 34.26 -13.84 1.19
N PRO A 121 33.27 -14.41 1.89
CA PRO A 121 32.38 -15.40 1.30
C PRO A 121 31.58 -14.79 0.15
N ILE A 122 31.17 -15.63 -0.79
CA ILE A 122 30.26 -15.23 -1.87
C ILE A 122 28.90 -14.89 -1.25
N THR A 123 28.37 -13.70 -1.53
CA THR A 123 27.08 -13.23 -1.01
C THR A 123 26.19 -12.70 -2.12
N TRP A 124 24.90 -13.07 -2.04
CA TRP A 124 23.88 -12.64 -2.99
C TRP A 124 22.88 -11.71 -2.32
N ILE A 125 22.34 -10.77 -3.08
CA ILE A 125 21.18 -9.98 -2.68
C ILE A 125 20.04 -10.40 -3.61
N THR A 126 18.90 -10.77 -3.02
CA THR A 126 17.72 -11.20 -3.76
C THR A 126 16.61 -10.16 -3.58
N TYR A 127 15.99 -9.76 -4.68
CA TYR A 127 14.78 -8.95 -4.68
C TYR A 127 13.58 -9.87 -4.87
N LEU A 128 12.63 -9.80 -3.94
CA LEU A 128 11.37 -10.53 -3.99
C LEU A 128 10.23 -9.51 -3.94
N ASP A 129 9.28 -9.63 -4.85
CA ASP A 129 8.10 -8.78 -4.89
C ASP A 129 6.84 -9.63 -5.06
N CYS A 130 5.84 -9.34 -4.24
CA CYS A 130 4.57 -10.06 -4.25
C CYS A 130 3.62 -9.39 -5.24
N VAL A 131 3.32 -10.08 -6.34
CA VAL A 131 2.33 -9.62 -7.32
C VAL A 131 0.97 -9.47 -6.66
N ASN A 132 0.41 -8.25 -6.69
CA ASN A 132 -0.92 -7.92 -6.17
C ASN A 132 -1.15 -8.35 -4.71
N LEU A 133 -0.23 -7.99 -3.81
CA LEU A 133 -0.28 -8.33 -2.38
C LEU A 133 -1.65 -8.03 -1.74
N TYR A 134 -2.17 -6.81 -1.90
CA TYR A 134 -3.46 -6.44 -1.33
C TYR A 134 -4.62 -7.20 -1.98
N GLY A 135 -4.61 -7.40 -3.30
CA GLY A 135 -5.63 -8.20 -3.96
C GLY A 135 -5.64 -9.64 -3.47
N LYS A 136 -4.47 -10.24 -3.20
CA LYS A 136 -4.37 -11.56 -2.58
C LYS A 136 -4.95 -11.57 -1.17
N SER A 137 -4.68 -10.56 -0.36
CA SER A 137 -5.29 -10.40 0.98
C SER A 137 -6.80 -10.20 0.91
N MET A 138 -7.33 -9.52 -0.12
CA MET A 138 -8.77 -9.32 -0.30
C MET A 138 -9.52 -10.57 -0.76
N LEU A 139 -8.83 -11.69 -1.03
CA LEU A 139 -9.46 -12.99 -1.29
C LEU A 139 -9.86 -13.75 -0.01
N THR A 140 -9.41 -13.30 1.15
CA THR A 140 -9.84 -13.86 2.43
C THR A 140 -11.14 -13.21 2.90
N GLU A 141 -11.78 -13.77 3.92
CA GLU A 141 -12.98 -13.19 4.51
C GLU A 141 -12.69 -11.78 5.06
N LEU A 142 -13.59 -10.84 4.77
CA LEU A 142 -13.50 -9.44 5.20
C LEU A 142 -14.77 -9.03 5.95
N PRO A 143 -14.67 -8.25 7.03
CA PRO A 143 -15.84 -7.83 7.78
C PRO A 143 -16.64 -6.78 6.99
N PHE A 144 -17.93 -7.03 6.76
CA PHE A 144 -18.78 -6.13 5.95
C PHE A 144 -20.15 -5.81 6.56
N LYS A 145 -20.59 -6.51 7.61
CA LYS A 145 -21.89 -6.31 8.27
C LYS A 145 -21.93 -6.82 9.70
N ASP A 146 -23.07 -6.58 10.37
CA ASP A 146 -23.41 -7.13 11.69
C ASP A 146 -22.37 -6.81 12.78
N PHE A 147 -21.94 -5.54 12.81
CA PHE A 147 -20.94 -5.06 13.75
C PHE A 147 -21.55 -4.83 15.14
N GLU A 148 -21.03 -5.54 16.15
CA GLU A 148 -21.49 -5.45 17.53
C GLU A 148 -20.29 -5.31 18.48
N SER A 149 -20.45 -4.49 19.52
CA SER A 149 -19.49 -4.40 20.62
C SER A 149 -19.85 -5.45 21.67
N VAL A 150 -18.86 -6.22 22.12
CA VAL A 150 -19.03 -7.23 23.15
C VAL A 150 -18.00 -6.98 24.26
N ASP A 151 -18.50 -6.73 25.47
CA ASP A 151 -17.68 -6.64 26.67
C ASP A 151 -17.50 -8.04 27.28
N ASP A 152 -16.36 -8.28 27.94
CA ASP A 152 -16.06 -9.52 28.69
C ASP A 152 -16.19 -10.83 27.88
N LEU A 153 -15.52 -10.87 26.73
CA LEU A 153 -15.51 -12.02 25.83
C LEU A 153 -14.53 -13.12 26.31
N ASP A 154 -15.07 -14.25 26.78
CA ASP A 154 -14.29 -15.46 27.09
C ASP A 154 -14.12 -16.33 25.83
N ILE A 155 -13.15 -15.98 24.99
CA ILE A 155 -12.80 -16.73 23.78
C ILE A 155 -11.37 -17.25 23.81
N ASP A 156 -11.19 -18.47 23.32
CA ASP A 156 -9.87 -19.00 23.00
C ASP A 156 -9.54 -18.67 21.54
N VAL A 157 -8.78 -17.59 21.35
CA VAL A 157 -8.37 -17.08 20.04
C VAL A 157 -7.63 -18.14 19.20
N THR A 158 -7.01 -19.15 19.83
CA THR A 158 -6.25 -20.19 19.12
C THR A 158 -7.14 -21.26 18.48
N LYS A 159 -8.44 -21.26 18.81
CA LYS A 159 -9.43 -22.22 18.30
C LYS A 159 -10.36 -21.62 17.26
N ILE A 160 -10.20 -20.34 16.93
CA ILE A 160 -10.97 -19.67 15.89
C ILE A 160 -10.33 -20.03 14.55
N ALA A 161 -11.13 -20.51 13.60
CA ALA A 161 -10.66 -20.82 12.27
C ALA A 161 -10.53 -19.54 11.42
N ASP A 162 -9.54 -19.50 10.53
CA ASP A 162 -9.29 -18.37 9.63
C ASP A 162 -10.47 -18.09 8.68
N ASP A 163 -11.34 -19.07 8.42
CA ASP A 163 -12.55 -19.00 7.60
C ASP A 163 -13.85 -18.93 8.44
N SER A 164 -13.72 -18.56 9.71
CA SER A 164 -14.87 -18.34 10.59
C SER A 164 -15.82 -17.30 10.00
N LYS A 165 -17.13 -17.57 10.08
CA LYS A 165 -18.18 -16.62 9.67
C LYS A 165 -18.22 -15.35 10.52
N VAL A 166 -17.65 -15.42 11.72
CA VAL A 166 -17.56 -14.30 12.67
C VAL A 166 -16.08 -14.03 12.91
N GLY A 167 -15.65 -12.83 12.55
CA GLY A 167 -14.33 -12.29 12.86
C GLY A 167 -14.37 -11.43 14.13
N TYR A 168 -13.20 -11.24 14.74
CA TYR A 168 -13.09 -10.49 16.00
C TYR A 168 -12.07 -9.36 15.87
N ILE A 169 -12.38 -8.22 16.47
CA ILE A 169 -11.39 -7.15 16.66
C ILE A 169 -11.22 -6.95 18.16
N LEU A 170 -10.03 -7.26 18.65
CA LEU A 170 -9.71 -7.25 20.07
C LEU A 170 -8.87 -6.03 20.41
N GLU A 171 -9.24 -5.29 21.46
CA GLU A 171 -8.37 -4.31 22.12
C GLU A 171 -7.73 -4.96 23.36
N LEU A 172 -6.41 -5.18 23.32
CA LEU A 172 -5.70 -5.96 24.33
C LEU A 172 -4.49 -5.21 24.89
N ASP A 173 -4.16 -5.47 26.15
CA ASP A 173 -2.84 -5.18 26.72
C ASP A 173 -1.95 -6.42 26.54
N ILE A 174 -0.80 -6.25 25.88
CA ILE A 174 0.09 -7.35 25.52
C ILE A 174 1.47 -7.12 26.09
N GLU A 175 1.93 -8.05 26.91
CA GLU A 175 3.32 -8.10 27.35
C GLU A 175 4.21 -8.73 26.27
N TYR A 176 5.39 -8.17 26.05
CA TYR A 176 6.37 -8.72 25.10
C TYR A 176 7.54 -9.38 25.88
N PRO A 177 7.55 -10.71 26.05
CA PRO A 177 8.52 -11.38 26.90
C PRO A 177 9.97 -11.18 26.42
N LYS A 178 10.87 -10.84 27.35
CA LYS A 178 12.29 -10.59 27.05
C LYS A 178 13.00 -11.78 26.41
N HIS A 179 12.60 -13.01 26.73
CA HIS A 179 13.21 -14.21 26.15
C HIS A 179 12.96 -14.34 24.63
N LEU A 180 11.93 -13.68 24.10
CA LEU A 180 11.61 -13.68 22.66
C LEU A 180 12.37 -12.59 21.88
N HIS A 181 12.96 -11.62 22.57
CA HIS A 181 13.59 -10.45 21.93
C HIS A 181 14.70 -10.83 20.96
N LYS A 182 15.50 -11.85 21.30
CA LYS A 182 16.58 -12.33 20.44
C LYS A 182 16.06 -12.94 19.13
N ASN A 183 14.96 -13.70 19.20
CA ASN A 183 14.41 -14.40 18.05
C ASN A 183 13.63 -13.45 17.12
N TYR A 184 13.00 -12.42 17.70
CA TYR A 184 12.12 -11.51 16.96
C TYR A 184 12.78 -10.17 16.64
N ASN A 185 14.09 -10.02 16.86
CA ASN A 185 14.80 -8.76 16.65
C ASN A 185 14.73 -8.27 15.19
N ASP A 186 14.75 -9.21 14.24
CA ASP A 186 14.72 -8.86 12.81
C ASP A 186 13.32 -8.47 12.35
N PHE A 187 12.28 -9.05 12.93
CA PHE A 187 10.89 -8.72 12.57
C PHE A 187 9.95 -8.81 13.78
N PRO A 188 9.97 -7.79 14.67
CA PRO A 188 9.11 -7.77 15.84
C PRO A 188 7.62 -7.80 15.46
N PHE A 189 6.88 -8.74 16.04
CA PHE A 189 5.43 -8.79 15.90
C PHE A 189 4.73 -7.56 16.51
N LEU A 190 3.45 -7.38 16.16
CA LEU A 190 2.55 -6.37 16.72
C LEU A 190 3.01 -4.92 16.46
N PRO A 191 3.25 -4.54 15.19
CA PRO A 191 3.74 -3.21 14.85
C PRO A 191 2.73 -2.13 15.22
N PHE A 192 3.10 -1.08 15.93
CA PHE A 192 2.16 -0.07 16.44
C PHE A 192 2.51 1.34 15.98
N ASN A 193 1.49 2.18 15.77
CA ASN A 193 1.69 3.56 15.35
C ASN A 193 2.13 4.43 16.54
N GLU A 194 3.39 4.85 16.54
CA GLU A 194 3.98 5.67 17.59
C GLU A 194 4.94 6.71 16.99
N CYS A 195 5.21 7.80 17.70
CA CYS A 195 6.26 8.73 17.31
C CYS A 195 7.62 8.15 17.71
N PRO A 196 8.53 7.87 16.77
CA PRO A 196 9.86 7.40 17.12
C PRO A 196 10.65 8.49 17.88
N PRO A 197 11.68 8.11 18.64
CA PRO A 197 12.53 9.07 19.34
C PRO A 197 13.02 10.17 18.39
N ASN A 198 12.96 11.41 18.84
CA ASN A 198 13.34 12.60 18.07
C ASN A 198 12.50 12.88 16.81
N SER A 199 11.28 12.32 16.70
CA SER A 199 10.35 12.62 15.62
C SER A 199 9.01 13.16 16.14
N LYS A 200 8.38 14.01 15.33
CA LYS A 200 7.01 14.51 15.56
C LYS A 200 5.96 13.78 14.73
N VAL A 201 6.39 12.87 13.86
CA VAL A 201 5.53 12.17 12.90
C VAL A 201 5.31 10.74 13.39
N LYS A 202 4.04 10.35 13.55
CA LYS A 202 3.70 8.96 13.86
C LYS A 202 4.12 8.05 12.71
N LYS A 203 4.75 6.94 13.05
CA LYS A 203 5.13 5.88 12.09
C LYS A 203 4.68 4.55 12.64
N LEU A 204 4.45 3.59 11.74
CA LEU A 204 4.25 2.20 12.13
C LEU A 204 5.60 1.63 12.55
N LEU A 205 5.76 1.32 13.84
CA LEU A 205 7.01 0.84 14.41
C LEU A 205 6.91 -0.63 14.81
N THR A 206 7.89 -1.42 14.40
CA THR A 206 8.13 -2.78 14.87
C THR A 206 9.08 -2.72 16.06
N THR A 207 8.56 -2.74 17.29
CA THR A 207 9.38 -2.67 18.51
C THR A 207 9.07 -3.80 19.47
N LEU A 208 10.07 -4.20 20.26
CA LEU A 208 10.00 -5.29 21.23
C LEU A 208 9.41 -4.86 22.59
N SER A 209 8.72 -3.72 22.65
CA SER A 209 8.08 -3.22 23.87
C SER A 209 6.67 -3.77 24.03
N SER A 210 6.27 -4.04 25.28
CA SER A 210 4.88 -4.33 25.63
C SER A 210 3.96 -3.22 25.14
N LYS A 211 2.74 -3.59 24.72
CA LYS A 211 1.74 -2.69 24.15
C LYS A 211 0.55 -2.59 25.09
N LYS A 212 -0.04 -1.40 25.14
CA LYS A 212 -1.31 -1.16 25.83
C LYS A 212 -2.38 -0.75 24.83
N LYS A 213 -3.61 -1.23 25.02
CA LYS A 213 -4.76 -0.94 24.16
C LYS A 213 -4.46 -1.15 22.67
N LEU A 214 -3.85 -2.28 22.35
CA LEU A 214 -3.52 -2.70 21.00
C LEU A 214 -4.74 -3.31 20.33
N CYS A 215 -5.19 -2.74 19.23
CA CYS A 215 -6.28 -3.30 18.43
C CYS A 215 -5.73 -4.30 17.41
N SER A 216 -6.19 -5.55 17.45
CA SER A 216 -5.83 -6.60 16.47
C SER A 216 -7.07 -7.28 15.93
N SER A 217 -7.10 -7.56 14.62
CA SER A 217 -8.13 -8.41 14.00
C SER A 217 -7.72 -9.88 14.06
N LEU A 218 -8.70 -10.75 14.24
CA LEU A 218 -8.63 -12.21 14.15
C LEU A 218 -9.68 -12.68 13.15
#